data_AF-X1RCU2-F1
#
_entry.id   AF-X1RCU2-F1
#
_cell.length_a   1.000
_cell.length_b   1.000
_cell.length_c   1.000
_cell.angle_alpha   90.00
_cell.angle_beta   90.00
_cell.angle_gamma   90.00
#
_symmetry.space_group_name_H-M   'P 1'
#
loop_
_entity.id
_entity.type
_entity.pdbx_description
1 polymer ?
#
loop_
_entity_poly.entity_id
_entity_poly.type
_entity_poly.pdbx_seq_one_letter_code
_entity_poly.pdbx_strand_id
1 'polypeptide(L)'
;MPWIDKNECVGCNICVEECPVDTIYMDNEHAEINMDNCIHCGICHDLCPENAVKHDSEKIPDEVEANIAKTKEFMNACAKYLGDAKEKQKCLNRMIKHFNKEKIVAEKTLEKLQMLKKN
;
A
#
# COMPACT_ATOMS: atom_id res chain seq x y z
N MET A 1 -1.73 3.60 -5.95
CA MET A 1 -1.56 5.00 -5.49
C MET A 1 -0.12 5.44 -5.71
N PRO A 2 0.14 6.66 -6.23
CA PRO A 2 1.50 7.20 -6.31
C PRO A 2 2.02 7.58 -4.91
N TRP A 3 3.34 7.51 -4.70
CA TRP A 3 4.04 8.09 -3.55
C TRP A 3 5.42 8.61 -4.00
N ILE A 4 5.99 9.57 -3.29
CA ILE A 4 7.30 10.14 -3.60
C ILE A 4 8.38 9.49 -2.73
N ASP A 5 9.37 8.85 -3.35
CA ASP A 5 10.59 8.43 -2.67
C ASP A 5 11.49 9.64 -2.43
N LYS A 6 11.61 10.03 -1.16
CA LYS A 6 12.45 11.16 -0.74
C LYS A 6 13.94 10.92 -0.98
N ASN A 7 14.39 9.68 -1.13
CA ASN A 7 15.80 9.42 -1.41
C ASN A 7 16.16 9.65 -2.88
N GLU A 8 15.18 9.54 -3.78
CA GLU A 8 15.36 9.73 -5.23
C GLU A 8 14.86 11.10 -5.71
N CYS A 9 13.93 11.72 -4.97
CA CYS A 9 13.38 13.02 -5.35
C CYS A 9 14.42 14.13 -5.18
N VAL A 10 14.76 14.80 -6.28
CA VAL A 10 15.73 15.91 -6.30
C VAL A 10 15.08 17.31 -6.24
N GLY A 11 13.77 17.37 -5.94
CA GLY A 11 13.05 18.64 -5.79
C GLY A 11 12.91 19.48 -7.07
N CYS A 12 12.90 18.84 -8.25
CA CYS A 12 12.85 19.54 -9.55
C CYS A 12 11.52 20.21 -9.93
N ASN A 13 10.47 20.05 -9.12
CA ASN A 13 9.14 20.66 -9.29
C ASN A 13 8.31 20.22 -10.53
N ILE A 14 8.85 19.42 -11.45
CA ILE A 14 8.15 19.01 -12.69
C ILE A 14 6.78 18.39 -12.40
N CYS A 15 6.70 17.44 -11.45
CA CYS A 15 5.44 16.77 -11.11
C CYS A 15 4.40 17.71 -10.46
N VAL A 16 4.83 18.80 -9.83
CA VAL A 16 3.95 19.82 -9.26
C VAL A 16 3.28 20.62 -10.37
N GLU A 17 4.08 21.07 -11.34
CA GLU A 17 3.61 21.92 -12.46
C GLU A 17 2.66 21.16 -13.41
N GLU A 18 2.86 19.86 -13.56
CA GLU A 18 2.14 19.02 -14.51
C GLU A 18 0.95 18.28 -13.89
N CYS A 19 0.66 18.50 -12.59
CA CYS A 19 -0.48 17.90 -11.94
C CYS A 19 -1.78 18.57 -12.43
N PRO A 20 -2.68 17.88 -13.16
CA PRO A 20 -3.87 18.51 -13.74
C PRO A 20 -4.94 18.90 -12.71
N VAL A 21 -4.74 18.51 -11.44
CA VAL A 21 -5.68 18.75 -10.33
C VAL A 21 -4.97 19.38 -9.12
N ASP A 22 -3.74 19.90 -9.29
CA ASP A 22 -3.00 20.66 -8.28
C ASP A 22 -2.89 19.96 -6.91
N THR A 23 -2.65 18.64 -6.92
CA THR A 23 -2.56 17.82 -5.69
C THR A 23 -1.14 17.62 -5.18
N ILE A 24 -0.14 17.97 -5.98
CA ILE A 24 1.27 17.78 -5.67
C ILE A 24 1.84 19.13 -5.25
N TYR A 25 2.59 19.18 -4.16
CA TYR A 25 3.22 20.39 -3.64
C TYR A 25 4.62 20.09 -3.10
N MET A 26 5.45 21.12 -2.97
CA MET A 26 6.77 20.97 -2.36
C MET A 26 6.67 21.07 -0.83
N ASP A 27 7.20 20.07 -0.14
CA ASP A 27 7.45 20.09 1.30
C ASP A 27 8.97 20.00 1.55
N ASN A 28 9.55 21.14 1.90
CA ASN A 28 11.00 21.33 1.98
C ASN A 28 11.69 21.03 0.64
N GLU A 29 12.57 20.03 0.59
CA GLU A 29 13.37 19.68 -0.60
C GLU A 29 12.69 18.63 -1.49
N HIS A 30 11.54 18.09 -1.09
CA HIS A 30 10.88 16.98 -1.79
C HIS A 30 9.43 17.32 -2.15
N ALA A 31 8.94 16.70 -3.22
CA ALA A 31 7.52 16.75 -3.55
C ALA A 31 6.70 15.86 -2.59
N GLU A 32 5.46 16.24 -2.34
CA GLU A 32 4.45 15.48 -1.61
C GLU A 32 3.13 15.47 -2.37
N ILE A 33 2.35 14.40 -2.22
CA ILE A 33 1.08 14.22 -2.94
C ILE A 33 -0.07 14.22 -1.93
N ASN A 34 -1.02 15.14 -2.10
CA ASN A 34 -2.30 15.07 -1.41
C ASN A 34 -3.20 14.01 -2.07
N MET A 35 -3.33 12.87 -1.40
CA MET A 35 -4.11 11.74 -1.91
C MET A 35 -5.62 11.94 -1.85
N ASP A 36 -6.14 12.93 -1.11
CA ASP A 36 -7.60 13.13 -0.96
C ASP A 36 -8.27 13.55 -2.27
N ASN A 37 -7.55 14.30 -3.12
CA ASN A 37 -8.06 14.80 -4.41
C ASN A 37 -7.29 14.24 -5.63
N CYS A 38 -6.31 13.36 -5.41
CA CYS A 38 -5.52 12.77 -6.50
C CYS A 38 -6.41 11.87 -7.37
N ILE A 39 -6.51 12.18 -8.66
CA ILE A 39 -7.34 11.39 -9.61
C ILE A 39 -6.62 10.19 -10.23
N HIS A 40 -5.40 9.89 -9.77
CA HIS A 40 -4.57 8.77 -10.25
C HIS A 40 -4.33 8.76 -11.77
N CYS A 41 -4.12 9.95 -12.37
CA CYS A 41 -3.94 10.08 -13.82
C CYS A 41 -2.61 9.54 -14.35
N GLY A 42 -1.58 9.40 -13.49
CA GLY A 42 -0.29 8.81 -13.86
C GLY A 42 0.76 9.79 -14.42
N ILE A 43 0.38 11.02 -14.78
CA ILE A 43 1.29 12.01 -15.42
C ILE A 43 2.59 12.24 -14.62
N CYS A 44 2.49 12.35 -13.30
CA CYS A 44 3.66 12.54 -12.44
C CYS A 44 4.68 11.38 -12.52
N HIS A 45 4.23 10.14 -12.76
CA HIS A 45 5.14 9.01 -12.97
C HIS A 45 5.91 9.15 -14.28
N ASP A 46 5.19 9.44 -15.38
CA ASP A 46 5.78 9.49 -16.72
C ASP A 46 6.82 10.62 -16.86
N LEU A 47 6.67 11.69 -16.09
CA LEU A 47 7.51 12.89 -16.18
C LEU A 47 8.64 12.96 -15.16
N CYS A 48 8.67 12.09 -14.14
CA CYS A 48 9.71 12.17 -13.11
C CYS A 48 11.07 11.67 -13.65
N PRO A 49 12.08 12.55 -13.80
CA PRO A 49 13.35 12.16 -14.42
C PRO A 49 14.16 11.18 -13.55
N GLU A 50 13.98 11.25 -12.23
CA GLU A 50 14.68 10.40 -11.25
C GLU A 50 13.90 9.13 -10.91
N ASN A 51 12.73 8.92 -11.53
CA ASN A 51 11.81 7.83 -11.19
C ASN A 51 11.41 7.81 -9.70
N ALA A 52 11.42 8.96 -9.03
CA ALA A 52 11.11 9.10 -7.61
C ALA A 52 9.61 8.98 -7.32
N VAL A 53 8.74 9.09 -8.32
CA VAL A 53 7.29 8.83 -8.17
C VAL A 53 7.06 7.33 -8.35
N LYS A 54 6.75 6.64 -7.26
CA LYS A 54 6.63 5.17 -7.18
C LYS A 54 5.19 4.72 -7.04
N HIS A 55 4.88 3.52 -7.54
CA HIS A 55 3.58 2.91 -7.32
C HIS A 55 3.56 2.24 -5.95
N ASP A 56 2.45 2.37 -5.21
CA ASP A 56 2.22 1.62 -3.97
C ASP A 56 2.31 0.10 -4.15
N SER A 57 2.05 -0.42 -5.36
CA SER A 57 2.28 -1.83 -5.69
C SER A 57 3.73 -2.27 -5.49
N GLU A 58 4.69 -1.35 -5.54
CA GLU A 58 6.10 -1.66 -5.25
C GLU A 58 6.33 -2.00 -3.77
N LYS A 59 5.42 -1.59 -2.87
CA LYS A 59 5.46 -1.91 -1.43
C LYS A 59 4.81 -3.25 -1.08
N ILE A 60 4.23 -3.97 -2.05
CA ILE A 60 3.61 -5.28 -1.79
C ILE A 60 4.56 -6.24 -1.05
N PRO A 61 5.85 -6.39 -1.41
CA PRO A 61 6.77 -7.25 -0.67
C PRO A 61 6.93 -6.81 0.80
N ASP A 62 7.04 -5.51 1.06
CA ASP A 62 7.19 -4.96 2.41
C ASP A 62 5.92 -5.22 3.25
N GLU A 63 4.74 -5.06 2.66
CA GLU A 63 3.46 -5.37 3.30
C GLU A 63 3.33 -6.86 3.64
N VAL A 64 3.78 -7.74 2.73
CA VAL A 64 3.81 -9.19 2.98
C VAL A 64 4.72 -9.51 4.17
N GLU A 65 5.94 -8.98 4.20
CA GLU A 65 6.86 -9.20 5.31
C GLU A 65 6.33 -8.63 6.63
N ALA A 66 5.72 -7.44 6.60
CA ALA A 66 5.07 -6.87 7.78
C ALA A 66 3.92 -7.75 8.31
N ASN A 67 3.12 -8.34 7.41
CA ASN A 67 2.05 -9.27 7.76
C ASN A 67 2.59 -10.57 8.37
N ILE A 68 3.69 -11.09 7.84
CA ILE A 68 4.37 -12.27 8.39
C ILE A 68 4.96 -11.96 9.78
N ALA A 69 5.61 -10.81 9.95
CA ALA A 69 6.17 -10.36 11.22
C ALA A 69 5.09 -10.25 12.30
N LYS A 70 4.00 -9.51 12.01
CA LYS A 70 2.85 -9.38 12.91
C LYS A 70 2.22 -10.73 13.25
N THR A 71 2.11 -11.63 12.27
CA THR A 71 1.60 -12.99 12.50
C THR A 71 2.50 -13.78 13.45
N LYS A 72 3.83 -13.70 13.27
CA LYS A 72 4.81 -14.33 14.18
C LYS A 72 4.71 -13.76 15.59
N GLU A 73 4.59 -12.44 15.73
CA GLU A 73 4.38 -11.78 17.02
C GLU A 73 3.10 -12.26 17.70
N PHE A 74 1.98 -12.27 16.99
CA PHE A 74 0.70 -12.79 17.49
C PHE A 74 0.80 -14.25 17.93
N MET A 75 1.45 -15.09 17.12
CA MET A 75 1.71 -16.49 17.44
C MET A 75 2.54 -16.65 18.72
N ASN A 76 3.59 -15.83 18.89
CA ASN A 76 4.43 -15.86 20.09
C ASN A 76 3.68 -15.33 21.32
N ALA A 77 2.87 -14.30 21.17
CA ALA A 77 1.99 -13.81 22.23
C ALA A 77 0.98 -14.90 22.64
N CYS A 78 0.36 -15.61 21.68
CA CYS A 78 -0.52 -16.73 21.99
C CYS A 78 0.19 -17.83 22.78
N ALA A 79 1.40 -18.23 22.40
CA ALA A 79 2.16 -19.21 23.19
C ALA A 79 2.45 -18.67 24.61
N LYS A 80 2.86 -17.40 24.72
CA LYS A 80 3.16 -16.78 26.01
C LYS A 80 1.96 -16.73 26.96
N TYR A 81 0.77 -16.41 26.46
CA TYR A 81 -0.41 -16.14 27.29
C TYR A 81 -1.43 -17.28 27.34
N LEU A 82 -1.50 -18.13 26.31
CA LEU A 82 -2.49 -19.20 26.18
C LEU A 82 -1.88 -20.60 26.35
N GLY A 83 -0.55 -20.73 26.29
CA GLY A 83 0.15 -21.97 26.64
C GLY A 83 0.97 -22.59 25.51
N ASP A 84 0.75 -23.87 25.24
CA ASP A 84 1.67 -24.72 24.49
C ASP A 84 1.75 -24.42 22.97
N ALA A 85 2.56 -25.23 22.26
CA ALA A 85 2.72 -25.15 20.81
C ALA A 85 1.41 -25.33 20.00
N LYS A 86 0.38 -25.97 20.56
CA LYS A 86 -0.92 -26.15 19.89
C LYS A 86 -1.68 -24.83 19.83
N GLU A 87 -1.60 -23.99 20.85
CA GLU A 87 -2.22 -22.66 20.84
C GLU A 87 -1.55 -21.73 19.82
N LYS A 88 -0.23 -21.84 19.66
CA LYS A 88 0.51 -21.14 18.60
C LYS A 88 -0.04 -21.49 17.20
N GLN A 89 -0.28 -22.77 16.94
CA GLN A 89 -0.85 -23.23 15.66
C GLN A 89 -2.29 -22.78 15.47
N LYS A 90 -3.13 -22.80 16.52
CA LYS A 90 -4.50 -22.28 16.45
C LYS A 90 -4.51 -20.80 16.10
N CYS A 91 -3.60 -20.01 16.67
CA CYS A 91 -3.46 -18.59 16.36
C CYS A 91 -3.01 -18.33 14.92
N LEU A 92 -2.07 -19.11 14.39
CA LEU A 92 -1.74 -19.07 12.96
C LEU A 92 -2.97 -19.33 12.09
N ASN A 93 -3.76 -20.36 12.43
CA ASN A 93 -4.98 -20.68 11.69
C ASN A 93 -6.01 -19.54 11.74
N ARG A 94 -6.06 -18.74 12.81
CA ARG A 94 -6.91 -17.53 12.90
C ARG A 94 -6.42 -16.45 11.94
N MET A 95 -5.11 -16.19 11.88
CA MET A 95 -4.52 -15.23 10.94
C MET A 95 -4.75 -15.65 9.48
N ILE A 96 -4.57 -16.94 9.16
CA ILE A 96 -4.89 -17.48 7.83
C ILE A 96 -6.37 -17.24 7.49
N LYS A 97 -7.29 -17.49 8.42
CA LYS A 97 -8.73 -17.20 8.20
C LYS A 97 -9.01 -15.71 7.98
N HIS A 98 -8.30 -14.83 8.69
CA HIS A 98 -8.42 -13.38 8.53
C HIS A 98 -8.00 -12.95 7.11
N PHE A 99 -6.79 -13.31 6.66
CA PHE A 99 -6.33 -12.97 5.30
C PHE A 99 -7.18 -13.62 4.20
N ASN A 100 -7.68 -14.85 4.41
CA ASN A 100 -8.61 -15.48 3.47
C ASN A 100 -9.94 -14.71 3.36
N LYS A 101 -10.48 -14.20 4.48
CA LYS A 101 -11.67 -13.35 4.45
C LYS A 101 -11.38 -12.06 3.67
N GLU A 102 -10.25 -11.40 3.93
CA GLU A 102 -9.87 -10.18 3.22
C GLU A 102 -9.70 -10.41 1.71
N LYS A 103 -9.04 -11.50 1.33
CA LYS A 103 -8.94 -11.94 -0.06
C LYS A 103 -10.32 -12.08 -0.71
N ILE A 104 -11.25 -12.79 -0.08
CA ILE A 104 -12.62 -12.98 -0.61
C ILE A 104 -13.34 -11.63 -0.76
N VAL A 105 -13.19 -10.73 0.22
CA VAL A 105 -13.79 -9.39 0.16
C VAL A 105 -13.21 -8.59 -1.01
N ALA A 106 -11.89 -8.60 -1.19
CA ALA A 106 -11.22 -7.90 -2.29
C ALA A 106 -11.66 -8.47 -3.66
N GLU A 107 -11.63 -9.79 -3.83
CA GLU A 107 -12.05 -10.47 -5.06
C GLU A 107 -13.50 -10.11 -5.44
N LYS A 108 -14.44 -10.25 -4.50
CA LYS A 108 -15.86 -9.91 -4.73
C LYS A 108 -16.09 -8.43 -4.99
N THR A 109 -15.27 -7.56 -4.39
CA THR A 109 -15.34 -6.11 -4.63
C THR A 109 -14.89 -5.80 -6.06
N LEU A 110 -13.78 -6.40 -6.51
CA LEU A 110 -13.28 -6.24 -7.88
C LEU A 110 -14.29 -6.75 -8.92
N GLU A 111 -14.92 -7.90 -8.70
CA GLU A 111 -16.00 -8.43 -9.54
C GLU A 111 -17.12 -7.39 -9.72
N LYS A 112 -17.59 -6.77 -8.63
CA LYS A 112 -18.64 -5.75 -8.67
C LYS A 112 -18.18 -4.47 -9.38
N LEU A 113 -16.97 -3.99 -9.12
CA LEU A 113 -16.42 -2.81 -9.79
C LEU A 113 -16.27 -3.03 -11.31
N GLN A 114 -15.90 -4.23 -11.74
CA GLN A 114 -15.82 -4.57 -13.16
C GLN A 114 -17.19 -4.53 -13.86
N MET A 115 -18.29 -4.80 -13.15
CA MET A 115 -19.63 -4.65 -13.71
C MET A 115 -19.97 -3.17 -13.99
N LEU A 116 -19.42 -2.23 -13.22
CA LEU A 116 -19.61 -0.79 -13.46
C LEU A 116 -18.92 -0.30 -14.74
N LYS A 117 -17.84 -0.96 -15.17
CA LYS A 117 -17.12 -0.61 -16.43
C LYS A 117 -17.88 -0.99 -17.71
N LYS A 118 -18.99 -1.75 -17.60
CA LYS A 118 -19.77 -2.27 -18.74
C LYS A 118 -21.02 -1.43 -19.06
N ASN A 119 -21.24 -0.35 -18.33
CA ASN A 119 -22.28 0.66 -18.59
C ASN A 119 -21.63 1.96 -19.07
#